data_AF-A0A7T4U276-F1
#
_entry.id   AF-A0A7T4U276-F1
#
_cell.length_a   1.000
_cell.length_b   1.000
_cell.length_c   1.000
_cell.angle_alpha   90.00
_cell.angle_beta   90.00
_cell.angle_gamma   90.00
#
_symmetry.space_group_name_H-M   'P 1'
#
loop_
_entity.id
_entity.type
_entity.pdbx_description
1 polymer ?
#
loop_
_entity_poly.entity_id
_entity_poly.type
_entity_poly.pdbx_seq_one_letter_code
_entity_poly.pdbx_strand_id
1 'polypeptide(L)' 'MDMRTYRDGRKAATDAAEAIRAALVGLGLPERVWGSVRPMVTHSGKPYVHLGMVRAEAAEKIAEAIRAGEPGQQ' A
#
# COMPACT_ATOMS: atom_id res chain seq x y z
N MET A 1 -0.07 4.19 -24.93
CA MET A 1 0.41 3.25 -23.90
C MET A 1 -0.17 1.88 -24.23
N ASP A 2 0.67 0.84 -24.24
CA ASP A 2 0.24 -0.51 -24.59
C ASP A 2 -0.71 -1.09 -23.53
N MET A 3 -1.75 -1.81 -23.97
CA MET A 3 -2.70 -2.49 -23.07
C MET A 3 -1.97 -3.47 -22.13
N ARG A 4 -0.85 -4.06 -22.57
CA ARG A 4 -0.01 -4.93 -21.74
C ARG A 4 0.65 -4.17 -20.59
N THR A 5 1.28 -3.02 -20.86
CA THR A 5 1.93 -2.19 -19.82
C THR A 5 0.92 -1.64 -18.82
N TYR A 6 -0.28 -1.28 -19.28
CA TYR A 6 -1.35 -0.84 -18.38
C TYR A 6 -1.86 -1.99 -17.50
N ARG A 7 -2.02 -3.20 -18.07
CA ARG A 7 -2.49 -4.39 -17.32
C ARG A 7 -1.44 -4.87 -16.32
N ASP A 8 -0.16 -4.84 -16.68
CA ASP A 8 0.96 -5.17 -15.80
C ASP A 8 1.12 -4.15 -14.67
N GLY A 9 1.11 -2.85 -14.98
CA GLY A 9 1.12 -1.79 -13.98
C GLY A 9 -0.08 -1.83 -13.04
N ARG A 10 -1.27 -2.19 -13.55
CA ARG A 10 -2.47 -2.37 -12.73
C ARG A 10 -2.36 -3.59 -11.81
N LYS A 11 -1.76 -4.68 -12.28
CA LYS A 11 -1.49 -5.87 -11.45
C LYS A 11 -0.49 -5.53 -10.36
N ALA A 12 0.62 -4.88 -10.69
CA ALA A 12 1.62 -4.44 -9.72
C ALA A 12 1.05 -3.48 -8.65
N ALA A 13 0.23 -2.50 -9.07
CA ALA A 13 -0.43 -1.60 -8.12
C ALA A 13 -1.43 -2.34 -7.21
N THR A 14 -2.15 -3.32 -7.75
CA THR A 14 -3.11 -4.13 -7.00
C THR A 14 -2.40 -5.02 -5.97
N ASP A 15 -1.35 -5.71 -6.40
CA ASP A 15 -0.52 -6.57 -5.55
C ASP A 15 0.11 -5.77 -4.40
N ALA A 16 0.69 -4.61 -4.70
CA ALA A 16 1.23 -3.70 -3.68
C ALA A 16 0.13 -3.17 -2.73
N ALA A 17 -1.05 -2.85 -3.25
CA ALA A 17 -2.18 -2.43 -2.43
C ALA A 17 -2.68 -3.56 -1.51
N GLU A 18 -2.70 -4.81 -1.99
CA GLU A 18 -3.07 -5.99 -1.19
C GLU A 18 -2.02 -6.34 -0.14
N ALA A 19 -0.73 -6.26 -0.48
CA ALA A 19 0.36 -6.45 0.48
C ALA A 19 0.29 -5.43 1.63
N ILE A 20 0.04 -4.15 1.31
CA ILE A 20 -0.16 -3.12 2.32
C ILE A 20 -1.44 -3.39 3.11
N ARG A 21 -2.56 -3.76 2.48
CA ARG A 21 -3.78 -4.14 3.22
C ARG A 21 -3.54 -5.29 4.20
N ALA A 22 -2.84 -6.34 3.77
CA ALA A 22 -2.51 -7.50 4.60
C ALA A 22 -1.63 -7.10 5.80
N ALA A 23 -0.62 -6.25 5.57
CA ALA A 23 0.19 -5.69 6.65
C ALA A 23 -0.66 -4.86 7.62
N LEU A 24 -1.51 -3.96 7.12
CA LEU A 24 -2.39 -3.13 7.95
C LEU A 24 -3.36 -3.99 8.80
N VAL A 25 -3.90 -5.07 8.22
CA VAL A 25 -4.74 -6.04 8.94
C VAL A 25 -3.93 -6.76 10.01
N GLY A 26 -2.70 -7.18 9.71
CA GLY A 26 -1.79 -7.80 10.67
C GLY A 26 -1.41 -6.87 11.84
N LEU A 27 -1.33 -5.57 11.59
CA LEU A 27 -1.16 -4.53 12.61
C LEU A 27 -2.43 -4.23 13.45
N GLY A 28 -3.57 -4.87 13.12
CA GLY A 28 -4.84 -4.64 13.82
C GLY A 28 -5.47 -3.27 13.51
N LEU A 29 -5.18 -2.68 12.35
CA LEU A 29 -5.73 -1.38 11.97
C LEU A 29 -7.17 -1.50 11.47
N PRO A 30 -8.05 -0.56 11.84
CA PRO A 30 -9.47 -0.65 11.52
C PRO A 30 -9.74 -0.54 10.02
N GLU A 31 -10.78 -1.22 9.55
CA GLU A 31 -11.13 -1.33 8.12
C GLU A 31 -11.33 -0.01 7.39
N ARG A 32 -11.67 1.05 8.12
CA ARG A 32 -11.77 2.40 7.58
C ARG A 32 -10.44 2.94 7.04
N VAL A 33 -9.31 2.47 7.58
CA VAL A 33 -7.96 2.89 7.19
C VAL A 33 -7.55 2.18 5.90
N TRP A 34 -7.78 0.87 5.80
CA TRP A 34 -7.39 0.09 4.63
C TRP A 34 -8.41 0.12 3.48
N GLY A 35 -9.68 0.46 3.75
CA GLY A 35 -10.71 0.67 2.73
C GLY A 35 -10.44 1.87 1.82
N SER A 36 -9.58 2.79 2.27
CA SER A 36 -9.09 3.93 1.49
C SER A 36 -7.87 3.59 0.62
N VAL A 37 -7.25 2.41 0.82
CA VAL A 37 -6.12 1.96 0.01
C VAL A 37 -6.64 1.56 -1.36
N ARG A 38 -6.30 2.33 -2.39
CA ARG A 38 -6.72 2.02 -3.76
C ARG A 38 -5.52 1.97 -4.69
N PRO A 39 -5.38 0.89 -5.50
CA PRO A 39 -4.39 0.86 -6.55
C PRO A 39 -4.75 1.91 -7.60
N MET A 40 -3.77 2.73 -7.97
CA MET A 40 -3.92 3.77 -8.97
C MET A 40 -2.81 3.64 -10.00
N VAL A 41 -3.17 3.58 -11.27
CA VAL A 41 -2.20 3.64 -12.37
C VAL A 41 -2.36 5.00 -13.01
N THR A 42 -1.28 5.78 -13.06
CA THR A 42 -1.33 7.09 -13.72
C THR A 42 -1.50 6.93 -15.23
N HIS A 43 -1.91 8.00 -15.91
CA HIS A 43 -1.99 8.02 -17.37
C HIS A 43 -0.64 7.76 -18.06
N SER A 44 0.47 7.94 -17.35
CA SER A 44 1.83 7.59 -17.78
C SER A 44 2.21 6.13 -17.50
N GLY A 45 1.31 5.34 -16.94
CA GLY A 45 1.53 3.92 -16.70
C GLY A 45 2.28 3.53 -15.45
N LYS A 46 2.56 4.51 -14.60
CA LYS A 46 3.28 4.27 -13.36
C LYS A 46 2.32 3.70 -12.32
N PRO A 47 2.63 2.55 -11.69
CA PRO A 47 1.83 1.99 -10.61
C PRO A 47 2.04 2.79 -9.33
N TYR A 48 0.95 3.20 -8.70
CA TYR A 48 0.92 3.87 -7.41
C TYR A 48 -0.11 3.21 -6.51
N VAL A 49 0.10 3.32 -5.21
CA VAL A 49 -0.88 2.94 -4.20
C VAL A 49 -1.32 4.21 -3.49
N HIS A 50 -2.59 4.56 -3.63
CA HIS A 50 -3.17 5.65 -2.86
C HIS A 50 -3.55 5.10 -1.49
N LEU A 51 -2.68 5.28 -0.50
CA LEU A 51 -3.07 5.25 0.91
C LEU A 51 -3.75 6.59 1.21
N GLY A 52 -5.08 6.61 1.33
CA GLY A 52 -5.80 7.82 1.70
C GLY A 52 -5.40 8.35 3.09
N MET A 53 -6.22 9.24 3.67
CA MET A 53 -5.95 9.76 5.01
C MET A 53 -6.04 8.64 6.05
N VAL A 54 -4.90 8.31 6.67
CA VAL A 54 -4.81 7.43 7.82
C VAL A 54 -4.81 8.26 9.11
N ARG A 55 -5.35 7.73 10.21
CA ARG A 55 -5.27 8.42 11.51
C ARG A 55 -3.82 8.47 11.99
N ALA A 56 -3.44 9.52 12.71
CA ALA A 56 -2.07 9.69 13.22
C ALA A 56 -1.60 8.46 14.04
N GLU A 57 -2.43 7.95 14.95
CA GLU A 57 -2.12 6.72 15.71
C GLU A 57 -1.93 5.49 14.80
N ALA A 58 -2.66 5.41 13.70
CA ALA A 58 -2.51 4.33 12.73
C ALA A 58 -1.18 4.48 11.96
N ALA A 59 -0.84 5.70 11.54
CA ALA A 59 0.44 6.01 10.90
C ALA A 59 1.63 5.69 11.81
N GLU A 60 1.51 5.99 13.10
CA GLU A 60 2.56 5.69 14.09
C GLU A 60 2.76 4.20 14.27
N LYS A 61 1.68 3.42 14.41
CA LYS A 61 1.76 1.94 14.45
C LYS A 61 2.37 1.35 13.19
N ILE A 62 2.01 1.88 12.01
CA ILE A 62 2.61 1.46 10.73
C ILE A 62 4.10 1.78 10.73
N ALA A 63 4.50 2.98 11.14
CA ALA A 63 5.89 3.39 11.19
C ALA A 63 6.70 2.53 12.17
N GLU A 64 6.11 2.17 13.32
CA GLU A 64 6.71 1.27 14.29
C GLU A 64 6.89 -0.15 13.72
N ALA A 65 5.87 -0.70 13.04
CA ALA A 65 6.00 -2.01 12.41
C ALA A 65 6.98 -2.03 11.23
N ILE A 66 7.09 -0.93 10.47
CA ILE A 66 8.13 -0.79 9.44
C ILE A 66 9.50 -0.82 10.12
N ARG A 67 9.72 -0.03 11.18
CA ARG A 67 10.99 -0.04 11.94
C ARG A 67 11.30 -1.40 12.57
N ALA A 68 10.29 -2.11 13.04
CA ALA A 68 10.43 -3.44 13.66
C ALA A 68 10.64 -4.55 12.61
N GLY A 69 10.17 -4.34 11.37
CA GLY A 69 10.27 -5.27 10.25
C GLY A 69 11.40 -4.98 9.28
N GLU A 70 12.09 -3.84 9.38
CA GLU A 70 13.39 -3.66 8.73
C GLU A 70 14.38 -4.60 9.44
N PRO A 71 14.90 -5.65 8.78
CA PRO A 71 16.12 -6.24 9.26
C PRO A 71 17.12 -5.09 9.23
N GLY A 72 17.49 -4.60 10.41
CA GLY A 72 18.62 -3.71 10.54
C GLY A 72 19.74 -4.30 9.69
N GLN A 73 20.26 -3.49 8.78
CA GLN A 73 21.58 -3.70 8.23
C GLN A 73 22.51 -3.77 9.46
N GLN A 74 22.76 -4.99 9.92
CA GLN A 74 23.80 -5.34 10.89
C GLN A 74 25.09 -5.58 10.12
#